data_AF-A0A1I5NMU3-F1
#
_entry.id   AF-A0A1I5NMU3-F1
#
_cell.length_a   1.000
_cell.length_b   1.000
_cell.length_c   1.000
_cell.angle_alpha   90.00
_cell.angle_beta   90.00
_cell.angle_gamma   90.00
#
_symmetry.space_group_name_H-M   'P 1'
#
loop_
_entity.id
_entity.type
_entity.pdbx_description
1 polymer ?
#
loop_
_entity_poly.entity_id
_entity_poly.type
_entity_poly.pdbx_seq_one_letter_code
_entity_poly.pdbx_strand_id
1 'polypeptide(L)' 'MKKPCPFCRGLGWVCENHPLRAWTEEPSGCQCGEGMPCTCNTAEDPEARVVVIEADTTWH' A
#
# COMPACT_ATOMS: atom_id res chain seq x y z
N MET A 1 -0.57 -10.41 -14.46
CA MET A 1 0.09 -9.12 -14.09
C MET A 1 -0.98 -8.22 -13.48
N LYS A 2 -0.78 -7.68 -12.27
CA LYS A 2 -1.70 -6.69 -11.70
C LYS A 2 -1.55 -5.38 -12.49
N LYS A 3 -2.66 -4.79 -12.95
CA LYS A 3 -2.62 -3.48 -13.63
C LYS A 3 -2.14 -2.42 -12.62
N PRO A 4 -1.25 -1.48 -13.02
CA PRO A 4 -0.83 -0.41 -12.13
C PRO A 4 -2.03 0.43 -11.71
N CYS A 5 -2.04 0.90 -10.45
CA CYS A 5 -3.10 1.77 -9.95
C CYS A 5 -3.24 3.02 -10.85
N PRO A 6 -4.45 3.43 -11.26
CA PRO A 6 -4.62 4.58 -12.15
C PRO A 6 -4.21 5.92 -11.51
N PHE A 7 -4.19 5.99 -10.17
CA PHE A 7 -3.90 7.22 -9.44
C PHE A 7 -2.41 7.39 -9.15
N CYS A 8 -1.81 6.42 -8.44
CA CYS A 8 -0.38 6.47 -8.11
C CYS A 8 0.53 5.84 -9.16
N ARG A 9 -0.03 5.18 -10.19
CA ARG A 9 0.72 4.49 -11.27
C ARG A 9 1.74 3.45 -10.79
N GLY A 10 1.51 2.90 -9.59
CA GLY A 10 2.39 1.93 -8.95
C GLY A 10 3.41 2.54 -7.98
N LEU A 11 3.42 3.87 -7.79
CA LEU A 11 4.30 4.53 -6.82
C LEU A 11 3.84 4.37 -5.37
N GLY A 12 2.55 4.12 -5.15
CA GLY A 12 1.97 4.04 -3.82
C GLY A 12 1.67 5.40 -3.17
N TRP A 13 1.94 6.52 -3.85
CA TRP A 13 1.73 7.86 -3.30
C TRP A 13 0.90 8.74 -4.24
N VAL A 14 0.02 9.55 -3.66
CA VAL A 14 -0.78 10.58 -4.35
C VAL A 14 -0.63 11.91 -3.64
N CYS A 15 -0.88 13.01 -4.35
CA CYS A 15 -0.78 14.34 -3.76
C CYS A 15 -1.92 14.56 -2.76
N GLU A 16 -1.63 15.09 -1.57
CA GLU A 16 -2.65 15.39 -0.56
C GLU A 16 -3.74 16.33 -1.10
N ASN A 17 -3.33 17.39 -1.80
CA ASN A 17 -4.27 18.35 -2.42
C ASN A 17 -5.00 17.79 -3.66
N HIS A 18 -4.47 16.73 -4.28
CA HIS A 18 -5.02 16.15 -5.51
C HIS A 18 -4.92 14.62 -5.45
N PRO A 19 -5.81 13.94 -4.71
CA PRO A 19 -5.71 12.49 -4.41
C PRO A 19 -5.80 11.57 -5.64
N LEU A 20 -6.17 12.11 -6.80
CA LEU A 20 -6.23 11.40 -8.08
C LEU A 20 -4.95 11.55 -8.92
N ARG A 21 -3.95 12.28 -8.43
CA ARG A 21 -2.66 12.49 -9.09
C ARG A 21 -1.53 11.88 -8.28
N ALA A 22 -0.67 11.13 -8.96
CA ALA A 22 0.56 10.60 -8.37
C ALA A 22 1.41 11.72 -7.77
N TRP A 23 1.94 11.49 -6.57
CA TRP A 23 2.93 12.38 -5.97
C TRP A 23 4.31 11.93 -6.45
N THR A 24 4.91 12.71 -7.34
CA THR A 24 6.23 12.46 -7.95
C THR A 24 6.79 13.79 -8.47
N GLU A 25 8.12 13.88 -8.51
CA GLU A 25 8.89 14.99 -9.11
C GLU A 25 8.83 14.98 -10.65
N GLU A 26 8.28 13.93 -11.26
CA GLU A 26 8.15 13.85 -12.70
C GLU A 26 7.16 14.88 -13.25
N PRO A 27 7.33 15.33 -14.52
CA PRO A 27 6.45 16.34 -15.14
C PRO A 27 4.96 15.96 -15.16
N SER A 28 4.65 14.67 -15.03
CA SER A 28 3.27 14.15 -15.02
C SER A 28 2.67 13.97 -13.63
N GLY A 29 3.43 14.28 -12.59
CA GLY A 29 3.07 14.20 -11.17
C GLY A 29 2.47 15.48 -10.62
N CYS A 30 2.13 15.43 -9.33
CA CYS A 30 1.62 16.57 -8.59
C CYS A 30 2.39 16.77 -7.29
N GLN A 31 2.95 17.97 -7.10
CA GLN A 31 3.71 18.38 -5.91
C GLN A 31 3.14 19.65 -5.27
N CYS A 32 1.84 19.92 -5.46
CA CYS A 32 1.16 21.07 -4.85
C CYS A 32 1.02 20.94 -3.32
N GLY A 33 1.28 19.77 -2.75
CA GLY A 33 1.21 19.48 -1.32
C GLY A 33 2.09 18.28 -1.01
N GLU A 34 1.97 17.76 0.21
CA GLU A 34 2.71 16.58 0.65
C GLU A 34 2.18 15.29 -0.02
N GLY A 35 3.00 14.25 0.01
CA GLY A 35 2.63 12.93 -0.48
C GLY A 35 1.81 12.19 0.58
N MET A 36 0.62 11.72 0.21
CA MET A 36 -0.20 10.86 1.05
C MET A 36 -0.25 9.44 0.48
N PRO A 37 -0.41 8.39 1.32
CA PRO A 37 -0.50 7.02 0.85
C PRO A 37 -1.72 6.84 -0.06
N CYS A 38 -1.52 6.18 -1.19
CA CYS A 38 -2.60 5.88 -2.11
C CYS A 38 -3.51 4.79 -1.53
N THR A 39 -4.82 4.88 -1.78
CA THR A 39 -5.80 3.86 -1.37
C THR A 39 -5.49 2.47 -1.94
N CYS A 40 -4.72 2.35 -3.02
CA CYS A 40 -4.29 1.02 -3.48
C CYS A 40 -3.36 0.31 -2.50
N ASN A 41 -2.73 1.05 -1.57
CA ASN A 41 -1.86 0.47 -0.54
C ASN A 41 -2.66 -0.21 0.57
N THR A 42 -3.95 0.12 0.72
CA THR A 42 -4.82 -0.51 1.73
C THR A 42 -5.47 -1.80 1.23
N ALA A 43 -5.17 -2.22 0.00
CA ALA A 43 -5.62 -3.50 -0.56
C ALA A 43 -4.81 -4.65 0.07
N GLU A 44 -5.11 -4.89 1.35
CA GLU A 44 -5.08 -6.14 2.09
C GLU A 44 -3.84 -7.03 1.88
N ASP A 45 -2.95 -7.01 2.87
CA ASP A 45 -2.06 -8.15 3.17
C ASP A 45 -2.90 -9.43 3.26
N PRO A 46 -2.77 -10.39 2.33
CA PRO A 46 -3.39 -11.68 2.48
C PRO A 46 -2.62 -12.46 3.55
N GLU A 47 -3.22 -12.58 4.74
CA GLU A 47 -2.88 -13.56 5.78
C GLU A 47 -1.46 -13.52 6.38
N ALA A 48 -1.28 -12.70 7.41
CA ALA A 48 -0.47 -13.11 8.56
C ALA A 48 -1.39 -13.79 9.59
N ARG A 49 -2.04 -14.91 9.22
CA ARG A 49 -2.63 -15.81 10.24
C ARG A 49 -1.48 -16.56 10.91
N VAL A 50 -0.88 -15.95 11.92
CA VAL A 50 0.04 -16.62 12.82
C VAL A 50 -0.77 -17.65 13.61
N VAL A 51 -0.80 -18.90 13.13
CA VAL A 51 -1.30 -20.04 13.89
C VAL A 51 -0.16 -20.44 14.82
N VAL A 52 -0.19 -19.95 16.06
CA VAL A 52 0.66 -20.50 17.13
C VAL A 52 0.08 -21.88 17.46
N ILE A 53 0.73 -22.93 16.97
CA ILE A 53 0.42 -24.29 17.41
C ILE A 53 1.19 -24.47 18.72
N GLU A 54 0.48 -24.47 19.85
CA GLU A 54 1.06 -24.85 21.13
C GLU A 54 1.47 -26.32 21.04
N ALA A 55 2.78 -26.58 21.03
CA ALA A 55 3.30 -27.93 21.12
C ALA A 55 3.08 -28.43 22.56
N ASP A 56 1.94 -29.10 22.76
CA ASP A 56 1.72 -29.95 23.93
C ASP A 56 2.71 -31.12 23.87
N THR A 57 3.88 -30.92 24.48
CA THR A 57 4.69 -32.05 24.97
C THR A 57 4.18 -32.43 26.36
N THR A 58 3.05 -33.14 26.39
CA THR A 58 2.78 -34.15 27.42
C THR A 58 3.98 -35.11 27.48
N TRP A 59 4.31 -35.61 28.68
CA TRP A 59 4.72 -36.99 29.04
C TRP A 59 5.56 -36.94 30.33
N HIS A 60 4.93 -37.25 31.47
CA HIS A 60 5.58 -37.65 32.72
C HIS A 60 4.93 -38.95 33.20
#